data_AF-A0A3C0UJJ0-F1
#
_entry.id   AF-A0A3C0UJJ0-F1
#
_cell.length_a   1.000
_cell.length_b   1.000
_cell.length_c   1.000
_cell.angle_alpha   90.00
_cell.angle_beta   90.00
_cell.angle_gamma   90.00
#
_symmetry.space_group_name_H-M   'P 1'
#
loop_
_entity.id
_entity.type
_entity.pdbx_description
1 polymer ?
#
loop_
_entity_poly.entity_id
_entity_poly.type
_entity_poly.pdbx_seq_one_letter_code
_entity_poly.pdbx_strand_id
1 'polypeptide(L)'
;MSHTLHRRGTPENLENDFPMHAMPARGFNHEGAGPKLQQFLKIAHAHNPVNLGDVKLGNQYVTDYEELYEKLTTSSTHAVLANQEDLTALLAEVKKADLGMSLTVSGLFEKLFE
;
A
#
# COMPACT_ATOMS: atom_id res chain seq x y z
N MET A 1 6.80 13.05 -5.20
CA MET A 1 5.46 13.11 -5.82
C MET A 1 4.45 12.75 -4.74
N SER A 2 3.49 13.61 -4.44
CA SER A 2 2.40 13.28 -3.52
C SER A 2 1.24 12.70 -4.34
N HIS A 3 1.11 11.36 -4.33
CA HIS A 3 0.01 10.63 -4.97
C HIS A 3 -1.38 10.98 -4.41
N THR A 4 -1.44 11.86 -3.41
CA THR A 4 -2.66 12.35 -2.74
C THR A 4 -2.95 13.83 -2.98
N LEU A 5 -2.04 14.63 -3.56
CA LEU A 5 -2.27 16.08 -3.74
C LEU A 5 -3.41 16.38 -4.72
N HIS A 6 -3.69 15.45 -5.63
CA HIS A 6 -4.78 15.57 -6.60
C HIS A 6 -6.08 14.92 -6.13
N ARG A 7 -6.11 14.33 -4.92
CA ARG A 7 -7.34 13.79 -4.35
C ARG A 7 -8.26 14.92 -3.95
N ARG A 8 -9.46 14.94 -4.53
CA ARG A 8 -10.51 15.92 -4.26
C ARG A 8 -11.81 15.17 -4.01
N GLY A 9 -12.54 15.58 -3.00
CA GLY A 9 -13.81 14.99 -2.60
C GLY A 9 -14.37 15.73 -1.39
N THR A 10 -15.59 15.40 -1.00
CA THR A 10 -16.14 15.78 0.30
C THR A 10 -15.60 14.85 1.39
N PRO A 11 -15.71 15.21 2.67
CA PRO A 11 -15.35 14.29 3.76
C PRO A 11 -16.04 12.93 3.64
N GLU A 12 -17.34 12.90 3.31
CA GLU A 12 -18.12 11.67 3.17
C GLU A 12 -17.56 10.76 2.05
N ASN A 13 -17.11 11.36 0.94
CA ASN A 13 -16.51 10.58 -0.15
C ASN A 13 -15.14 10.00 0.20
N LEU A 14 -14.39 10.67 1.07
CA LEU A 14 -13.01 10.33 1.42
C LEU A 14 -12.90 9.50 2.72
N GLU A 15 -14.01 9.34 3.44
CA GLU A 15 -14.03 8.69 4.76
C GLU A 15 -13.61 7.22 4.70
N ASN A 16 -13.75 6.61 3.53
CA ASN A 16 -13.50 5.20 3.27
C ASN A 16 -12.33 5.00 2.29
N ASP A 17 -11.47 6.01 2.10
CA ASP A 17 -10.40 5.95 1.10
C ASP A 17 -9.03 5.93 1.76
N PHE A 18 -8.39 4.77 1.75
CA PHE A 18 -7.14 4.49 2.49
C PHE A 18 -6.01 4.05 1.54
N PRO A 19 -5.30 4.99 0.92
CA PRO A 19 -4.18 4.73 0.04
C PRO A 19 -2.92 4.54 0.87
N MET A 20 -2.14 3.54 0.52
CA MET A 20 -0.92 3.17 1.18
C MET A 20 0.21 3.00 0.17
N HIS A 21 1.41 3.39 0.58
CA HIS A 21 2.62 3.27 -0.24
C HIS A 21 3.74 2.65 0.60
N ALA A 22 4.27 1.53 0.12
CA ALA A 22 5.39 0.83 0.72
C ALA A 22 6.61 0.96 -0.19
N MET A 23 7.69 1.53 0.34
CA MET A 23 8.94 1.68 -0.40
C MET A 23 10.17 1.58 0.52
N PRO A 24 11.32 1.14 -0.02
CA PRO A 24 12.57 1.21 0.70
C PRO A 24 13.08 2.66 0.76
N ALA A 25 13.65 3.02 1.91
CA ALA A 25 14.51 4.18 2.05
C ALA A 25 15.86 3.89 1.38
N ARG A 26 16.13 4.60 0.27
CA ARG A 26 17.39 4.47 -0.48
C ARG A 26 18.58 4.75 0.43
N GLY A 27 19.57 3.86 0.40
CA GLY A 27 20.77 3.93 1.23
C GLY A 27 20.63 3.35 2.64
N PHE A 28 19.44 2.91 3.06
CA PHE A 28 19.22 2.34 4.40
C PHE A 28 18.72 0.90 4.37
N ASN A 29 17.66 0.61 3.62
CA ASN A 29 17.01 -0.71 3.59
C ASN A 29 16.59 -1.13 2.17
N HIS A 30 17.30 -0.62 1.16
CA HIS A 30 17.05 -0.94 -0.25
C HIS A 30 17.56 -2.33 -0.65
N GLU A 31 18.70 -2.75 -0.09
CA GLU A 31 19.22 -4.09 -0.28
C GLU A 31 18.28 -5.12 0.36
N GLY A 32 17.89 -6.15 -0.41
CA GLY A 32 16.92 -7.15 0.04
C GLY A 32 15.48 -6.65 0.17
N ALA A 33 15.13 -5.46 -0.36
CA ALA A 33 13.78 -4.92 -0.28
C ALA A 33 12.74 -5.72 -1.08
N GLY A 34 13.14 -6.37 -2.17
CA GLY A 34 12.22 -7.08 -3.08
C GLY A 34 11.30 -8.08 -2.36
N PRO A 35 11.85 -9.10 -1.67
CA PRO A 35 11.05 -10.07 -0.91
C PRO A 35 10.17 -9.44 0.18
N LYS A 36 10.62 -8.35 0.79
CA LYS A 36 9.87 -7.63 1.83
C LYS A 36 8.65 -6.90 1.23
N LEU A 37 8.83 -6.27 0.07
CA LEU A 37 7.73 -5.64 -0.66
C LEU A 37 6.77 -6.67 -1.27
N GLN A 38 7.27 -7.82 -1.72
CA GLN A 38 6.42 -8.95 -2.14
C GLN A 38 5.56 -9.43 -0.98
N GLN A 39 6.14 -9.57 0.22
CA GLN A 39 5.39 -9.93 1.41
C GLN A 39 4.34 -8.85 1.76
N PHE A 40 4.66 -7.56 1.63
CA PHE A 40 3.67 -6.50 1.78
C PHE A 40 2.55 -6.62 0.74
N LEU A 41 2.87 -6.82 -0.54
CA LEU A 41 1.89 -6.99 -1.62
C LEU A 41 0.94 -8.15 -1.32
N LYS A 42 1.49 -9.28 -0.86
CA LYS A 42 0.73 -10.47 -0.48
C LYS A 42 -0.22 -10.22 0.68
N ILE A 43 0.26 -9.56 1.74
CA ILE A 43 -0.58 -9.16 2.87
C ILE A 43 -1.70 -8.25 2.35
N ALA A 44 -1.36 -7.20 1.60
CA ALA A 44 -2.33 -6.26 1.07
C ALA A 44 -3.41 -6.92 0.19
N HIS A 45 -3.03 -7.89 -0.65
CA HIS A 45 -3.96 -8.63 -1.49
C HIS A 45 -4.98 -9.46 -0.68
N ALA A 46 -4.60 -9.94 0.51
CA ALA A 46 -5.47 -10.72 1.39
C ALA A 46 -6.53 -9.87 2.13
N HIS A 47 -6.39 -8.54 2.14
CA HIS A 47 -7.28 -7.60 2.85
C HIS A 47 -8.16 -6.78 1.88
N ASN A 48 -8.71 -7.43 0.85
CA ASN A 48 -9.74 -6.89 -0.05
C ASN A 48 -9.42 -5.52 -0.69
N PRO A 49 -8.27 -5.34 -1.35
CA PRO A 49 -7.92 -4.04 -1.92
C PRO A 49 -8.80 -3.66 -3.11
N VAL A 50 -9.24 -2.40 -3.13
CA VAL A 50 -9.88 -1.80 -4.31
C VAL A 50 -8.86 -1.29 -5.33
N ASN A 51 -7.59 -1.19 -4.94
CA ASN A 51 -6.49 -1.02 -5.87
C ASN A 51 -5.17 -1.55 -5.29
N LEU A 52 -4.29 -2.04 -6.15
CA LEU A 52 -2.99 -2.61 -5.79
C LEU A 52 -2.03 -2.45 -6.97
N GLY A 53 -0.74 -2.22 -6.72
CA GLY A 53 0.21 -2.18 -7.82
C GLY A 53 1.64 -1.77 -7.48
N ASP A 54 2.43 -1.56 -8.53
CA ASP A 54 3.83 -1.13 -8.51
C ASP A 54 4.03 0.02 -9.52
N VAL A 55 4.92 0.96 -9.20
CA VAL A 55 5.12 2.17 -10.03
C VAL A 55 5.56 1.88 -11.48
N LYS A 56 6.19 0.74 -11.76
CA LYS A 56 6.65 0.36 -13.11
C LYS A 56 5.71 -0.62 -13.80
N LEU A 57 5.05 -1.47 -13.03
CA LEU A 57 4.13 -2.48 -13.58
C LEU A 57 2.70 -1.94 -13.73
N GLY A 58 2.35 -0.84 -13.07
CA GLY A 58 1.00 -0.32 -13.07
C GLY A 58 0.20 -0.86 -11.88
N ASN A 59 -1.06 -1.17 -12.10
CA ASN A 59 -1.98 -1.58 -11.04
C ASN A 59 -2.83 -2.78 -11.45
N GLN A 60 -3.72 -3.23 -10.57
CA GLN A 60 -4.55 -4.43 -10.78
C GLN A 60 -5.46 -4.38 -12.03
N TYR A 61 -5.66 -3.20 -12.63
CA TYR A 61 -6.41 -3.05 -13.89
C TYR A 61 -5.52 -3.17 -15.15
N VAL A 62 -4.20 -3.19 -14.97
CA VAL A 62 -3.19 -3.26 -16.05
C VAL A 62 -2.42 -4.57 -15.99
N THR A 63 -2.11 -5.05 -14.79
CA THR A 63 -1.29 -6.24 -14.55
C THR A 63 -1.96 -7.11 -13.50
N ASP A 64 -2.04 -8.42 -13.77
CA ASP A 64 -2.62 -9.35 -12.81
C ASP A 64 -1.75 -9.51 -11.56
N TYR A 65 -2.34 -10.04 -10.49
CA TYR A 65 -1.68 -10.14 -9.20
C TYR A 65 -0.43 -11.02 -9.22
N GLU A 66 -0.46 -12.15 -9.93
CA GLU A 66 0.68 -13.08 -9.99
C GLU A 66 1.87 -12.43 -10.70
N GLU A 67 1.62 -11.74 -11.82
CA GLU A 67 2.66 -10.99 -12.52
C GLU A 67 3.18 -9.82 -11.67
N LEU A 68 2.30 -9.10 -10.96
CA LEU A 68 2.71 -8.06 -10.00
C LEU A 68 3.60 -8.63 -8.90
N TYR A 69 3.25 -9.78 -8.34
CA TYR A 69 4.00 -10.43 -7.28
C TYR A 69 5.36 -10.93 -7.77
N GLU A 70 5.41 -11.61 -8.92
CA GLU A 70 6.65 -12.17 -9.47
C GLU A 70 7.63 -11.11 -9.96
N LYS A 71 7.14 -10.07 -10.65
CA LYS A 71 7.98 -9.06 -11.30
C LYS A 71 8.17 -7.79 -10.47
N LEU A 72 7.70 -7.79 -9.22
CA LEU A 72 7.68 -6.63 -8.35
C LEU A 72 9.03 -5.91 -8.29
N THR A 73 9.00 -4.57 -8.35
CA THR A 73 10.23 -3.79 -8.34
C THR A 73 10.56 -3.29 -6.93
N THR A 74 11.83 -2.95 -6.69
CA THR A 74 12.27 -2.35 -5.41
C THR A 74 12.05 -0.84 -5.36
N SER A 75 11.18 -0.31 -6.23
CA SER A 75 10.93 1.14 -6.34
C SER A 75 9.84 1.55 -5.36
N SER A 76 8.60 1.13 -5.62
CA SER A 76 7.50 1.28 -4.69
C SER A 76 6.28 0.45 -5.08
N THR A 77 5.64 -0.09 -4.04
CA THR A 77 4.36 -0.80 -4.11
C THR A 77 3.26 0.05 -3.47
N HIS A 78 2.02 -0.10 -3.90
CA HIS A 78 0.87 0.60 -3.34
C HIS A 78 -0.33 -0.32 -3.18
N ALA A 79 -1.19 0.03 -2.23
CA ALA A 79 -2.49 -0.58 -1.98
C ALA A 79 -3.51 0.51 -1.65
N VAL A 80 -4.78 0.29 -1.97
CA VAL A 80 -5.89 1.17 -1.60
C VAL A 80 -7.01 0.30 -1.05
N LEU A 81 -7.46 0.62 0.16
CA LEU A 81 -8.57 -0.05 0.82
C LEU A 81 -9.78 0.87 0.91
N ALA A 82 -10.96 0.27 0.95
CA ALA A 82 -12.25 0.96 0.93
C ALA A 82 -12.99 0.96 2.28
N ASN A 83 -12.33 0.55 3.38
CA ASN A 83 -12.91 0.57 4.72
C ASN A 83 -11.80 0.47 5.80
N GLN A 84 -12.15 0.88 7.03
CA GLN A 84 -11.23 0.96 8.16
C GLN A 84 -10.93 -0.40 8.80
N GLU A 85 -11.83 -1.38 8.65
CA GLU A 85 -11.66 -2.73 9.20
C GLU A 85 -10.50 -3.45 8.49
N ASP A 86 -10.55 -3.52 7.16
CA ASP A 86 -9.47 -4.08 6.33
C ASP A 86 -8.16 -3.31 6.53
N LEU A 87 -8.22 -1.98 6.68
CA LEU A 87 -7.03 -1.17 6.98
C LEU A 87 -6.38 -1.58 8.31
N THR A 88 -7.19 -1.71 9.36
CA THR A 88 -6.70 -2.06 10.68
C THR A 88 -6.11 -3.48 10.69
N ALA A 89 -6.80 -4.42 10.04
CA ALA A 89 -6.34 -5.81 9.91
C ALA A 89 -5.02 -5.91 9.11
N LEU A 90 -4.92 -5.20 7.99
CA LEU A 90 -3.70 -5.11 7.18
C LEU A 90 -2.54 -4.54 8.00
N LEU A 91 -2.74 -3.40 8.67
CA LEU A 91 -1.68 -2.74 9.45
C LEU A 91 -1.21 -3.61 10.62
N ALA A 92 -2.11 -4.35 11.27
CA ALA A 92 -1.76 -5.31 12.31
C ALA A 92 -0.87 -6.43 11.77
N GLU A 93 -1.19 -6.97 10.59
CA GLU A 93 -0.41 -8.03 9.95
C GLU A 93 0.95 -7.53 9.43
N VAL A 94 0.99 -6.35 8.80
CA VAL A 94 2.24 -5.71 8.36
C VAL A 94 3.16 -5.44 9.56
N LYS A 95 2.61 -4.95 10.67
CA LYS A 95 3.36 -4.75 11.92
C LYS A 95 3.92 -6.06 12.45
N LYS A 96 3.12 -7.14 12.46
CA LYS A 96 3.54 -8.47 12.90
C LYS A 96 4.64 -9.05 12.00
N ALA A 97 4.60 -8.75 10.70
CA ALA A 97 5.58 -9.23 9.74
C ALA A 97 6.94 -8.52 9.84
N ASP A 98 7.02 -7.38 10.54
CA ASP A 98 8.25 -6.61 10.80
C ASP A 98 9.16 -6.46 9.57
N LEU A 99 8.56 -6.02 8.45
CA LEU A 99 9.24 -5.97 7.15
C LEU A 99 10.40 -4.95 7.13
N GLY A 100 10.40 -3.99 8.06
CA GLY A 100 11.36 -2.89 8.10
C GLY A 100 11.26 -1.96 6.88
N MET A 101 10.10 -1.91 6.22
CA MET A 101 9.81 -1.02 5.08
C MET A 101 9.07 0.24 5.55
N SER A 102 9.31 1.36 4.87
CA SER A 102 8.53 2.58 5.12
C SER A 102 7.14 2.40 4.53
N LEU A 103 6.10 2.53 5.36
CA LEU A 103 4.71 2.52 4.94
C LEU A 103 4.09 3.89 5.22
N THR A 104 3.71 4.61 4.17
CA THR A 104 2.92 5.84 4.31
C THR A 104 1.45 5.51 4.12
N VAL A 105 0.62 5.91 5.07
CA VAL A 105 -0.85 5.76 5.02
C VAL A 105 -1.46 7.14 4.83
N SER A 106 -2.49 7.24 4.01
CA SER A 106 -3.28 8.47 3.82
C SER A 106 -4.76 8.20 4.12
N GLY A 107 -5.49 9.24 4.47
CA GLY A 107 -6.89 9.17 4.88
C GLY A 107 -7.28 10.45 5.62
N LEU A 108 -8.55 10.58 5.96
CA LEU A 108 -9.00 11.65 6.86
C LEU A 108 -8.36 11.47 8.23
N PHE A 109 -7.95 12.58 8.87
CA PHE A 109 -7.29 12.53 10.17
C PHE A 109 -8.18 11.87 11.23
N GLU A 110 -9.48 12.16 11.24
CA GLU A 110 -10.40 11.54 12.19
C GLU A 110 -10.43 10.00 12.03
N LYS A 111 -10.32 9.50 10.79
CA LYS A 111 -10.36 8.06 10.52
C LYS A 111 -9.05 7.33 10.82
N LEU A 112 -7.93 8.04 10.87
CA LEU A 112 -6.60 7.43 11.08
C LEU A 112 -6.11 7.49 12.53
N PHE A 113 -6.62 8.44 13.33
CA PHE A 113 -6.12 8.73 14.68
C PHE A 113 -7.14 8.55 15.81
N GLU A 114 -8.39 8.18 15.49
CA GLU A 114 -9.33 7.61 16.47
C GLU A 114 -8.99 6.16 16.81
#